data_AF-A0A2V5S658-F1
#
_entry.id   AF-A0A2V5S658-F1
#
_cell.length_a   1.000
_cell.length_b   1.000
_cell.length_c   1.000
_cell.angle_alpha   90.00
_cell.angle_beta   90.00
_cell.angle_gamma   90.00
#
_symmetry.space_group_name_H-M   'P 1'
#
loop_
_entity.id
_entity.type
_entity.pdbx_description
1 polymer ?
#
loop_
_entity_poly.entity_id
_entity_poly.type
_entity_poly.pdbx_seq_one_letter_code
_entity_poly.pdbx_strand_id
1 'polypeptide(L)'
;MALARAVRTVKSVLFVCTGNICRSPIAEGLFRRLIGNRGDIDVVSAGVHAVRGQPPSLYAVQVCAEDGTDISDVRSQPLTAALVDRATHIFAMTGAHLETIQTLFPQGAEKSFLLREFEEPGTTVWRDVPDPIGLGREVYEDCARIIKNALPSVLAFVEQSFLVPPGAARTGGVYRGDDIAYPMEPQKSTSSPRIYGEALRRTDPEIFNAVVAEEKRQRENIELIASENFTSRAVMEAQGSVLTNKYAEGYPRKRWYGGCENVDTAEQLAIDRAKRLFGCEHVNVQPHSGAQANMAVYFS
;
A
#
# COMPACT_ATOMS: atom_id res chain seq x y z
N MET A 1 20.04 38.12 23.62
CA MET A 1 19.44 36.77 23.48
C MET A 1 18.06 36.90 22.85
N ALA A 2 17.99 36.99 21.52
CA ALA A 2 16.72 36.93 20.81
C ALA A 2 16.40 35.45 20.54
N LEU A 3 15.38 34.93 21.22
CA LEU A 3 14.85 33.60 20.99
C LEU A 3 14.39 33.54 19.53
N ALA A 4 15.05 32.71 18.71
CA ALA A 4 14.57 32.38 17.38
C ALA A 4 13.19 31.72 17.54
N ARG A 5 12.13 32.47 17.22
CA ARG A 5 10.75 31.97 17.22
C ARG A 5 10.68 30.96 16.08
N ALA A 6 10.81 29.68 16.41
CA ALA A 6 10.69 28.59 15.45
C ALA A 6 9.38 28.79 14.69
N VAL A 7 9.48 29.00 13.37
CA VAL A 7 8.31 29.02 12.49
C VAL A 7 7.69 27.64 12.61
N ARG A 8 6.58 27.55 13.35
CA ARG A 8 5.86 26.30 13.58
C ARG A 8 5.16 25.96 12.28
N THR A 9 5.86 25.21 11.44
CA THR A 9 5.39 24.70 10.16
C THR A 9 4.14 23.86 10.35
N VAL A 10 3.02 24.32 9.81
CA VAL A 10 1.71 23.66 9.91
C VAL A 10 1.71 22.38 9.07
N LYS A 11 1.47 21.23 9.69
CA LYS A 11 1.28 19.95 8.98
C LYS A 11 -0.10 19.93 8.36
N SER A 12 -0.23 19.51 7.11
CA SER A 12 -1.53 19.39 6.43
C SER A 12 -1.85 17.91 6.21
N VAL A 13 -2.96 17.44 6.79
CA VAL A 13 -3.44 16.07 6.69
C VAL A 13 -4.64 16.04 5.73
N LEU A 14 -4.57 15.18 4.72
CA LEU A 14 -5.61 15.04 3.70
C LEU A 14 -6.21 13.63 3.72
N PHE A 15 -7.51 13.50 3.97
CA PHE A 15 -8.23 12.22 3.84
C PHE A 15 -8.89 12.09 2.47
N VAL A 16 -8.73 10.95 1.80
CA VAL A 16 -9.22 10.73 0.42
C VAL A 16 -10.11 9.51 0.32
N CYS A 17 -11.33 9.71 -0.21
CA CYS A 17 -12.24 8.63 -0.59
C CYS A 17 -12.75 8.80 -2.03
N THR A 18 -13.84 8.13 -2.42
CA THR A 18 -14.38 8.21 -3.78
C THR A 18 -15.09 9.55 -4.02
N GLY A 19 -16.21 9.78 -3.33
CA GLY A 19 -17.08 10.94 -3.58
C GLY A 19 -16.94 12.11 -2.59
N ASN A 20 -16.13 11.96 -1.54
CA ASN A 20 -15.98 12.96 -0.46
C ASN A 20 -17.28 13.36 0.25
N ILE A 21 -18.19 12.40 0.44
CA ILE A 21 -19.46 12.61 1.15
C ILE A 21 -19.69 11.63 2.32
N CYS A 22 -18.93 10.55 2.42
CA CYS A 22 -19.07 9.54 3.49
C CYS A 22 -17.76 9.38 4.28
N ARG A 23 -16.87 8.50 3.81
CA ARG A 23 -15.65 8.08 4.52
C ARG A 23 -14.67 9.21 4.85
N SER A 24 -14.27 10.02 3.86
CA SER A 24 -13.28 11.07 4.10
C SER A 24 -13.78 12.25 4.94
N PRO A 25 -15.05 12.70 4.83
CA PRO A 25 -15.62 13.64 5.80
C PRO A 25 -15.72 13.08 7.23
N ILE A 26 -16.07 11.79 7.40
CA ILE A 26 -16.08 11.14 8.71
C ILE A 26 -14.67 11.19 9.33
N ALA A 27 -13.65 10.79 8.57
CA ALA A 27 -12.27 10.85 9.01
C ALA A 27 -11.81 12.27 9.35
N GLU A 28 -12.15 13.27 8.52
CA GLU A 28 -11.85 14.68 8.78
C GLU A 28 -12.47 15.15 10.10
N GLY A 29 -13.77 14.90 10.32
CA GLY A 29 -14.49 15.33 11.52
C GLY A 29 -13.97 14.68 12.80
N LEU A 30 -13.74 13.36 12.75
CA LEU A 30 -13.21 12.61 13.91
C LEU A 30 -11.76 12.99 14.20
N PHE A 31 -10.93 13.19 13.16
CA PHE A 31 -9.54 13.60 13.35
C PHE A 31 -9.43 15.04 13.86
N ARG A 32 -10.29 15.95 13.38
CA ARG A 32 -10.40 17.32 13.91
C ARG A 32 -10.73 17.32 15.39
N ARG A 33 -11.66 16.47 15.83
CA ARG A 33 -11.96 16.31 17.25
C ARG A 33 -10.76 15.77 18.03
N LEU A 34 -10.06 14.78 17.48
CA LEU A 34 -8.89 14.17 18.11
C LEU A 34 -7.74 15.17 18.32
N ILE A 35 -7.45 16.03 17.34
CA ILE A 35 -6.41 17.06 17.46
C ILE A 35 -6.86 18.27 18.30
N GLY A 36 -8.16 18.46 18.52
CA GLY A 36 -8.71 19.57 19.28
C GLY A 36 -8.34 20.93 18.68
N ASN A 37 -7.94 21.89 19.53
CA ASN A 37 -7.62 23.27 19.11
C ASN A 37 -6.13 23.46 18.71
N ARG A 38 -5.49 22.40 18.22
CA ARG A 38 -4.09 22.44 17.79
C ARG A 38 -3.94 23.25 16.51
N GLY A 39 -3.11 24.29 16.55
CA GLY A 39 -2.82 25.15 15.39
C GLY A 39 -1.66 24.66 14.51
N ASP A 40 -1.01 23.55 14.87
CA ASP A 40 0.13 22.98 14.13
C ASP A 40 -0.26 21.88 13.13
N ILE A 41 -1.53 21.48 13.10
CA ILE A 41 -2.07 20.48 12.18
C ILE A 41 -3.37 21.02 11.58
N ASP A 42 -3.41 21.11 10.26
CA ASP A 42 -4.62 21.38 9.47
C ASP A 42 -5.13 20.07 8.88
N VAL A 43 -6.45 19.88 8.84
CA VAL A 43 -7.09 18.66 8.35
C VAL A 43 -8.19 18.99 7.34
N VAL A 44 -8.10 18.33 6.19
CA VAL A 44 -9.04 18.47 5.08
C VAL A 44 -9.36 17.10 4.48
N SER A 45 -10.46 17.00 3.74
CA SER A 45 -10.81 15.83 2.96
C SER A 45 -11.11 16.17 1.50
N ALA A 46 -10.90 15.18 0.63
CA ALA A 46 -11.22 15.26 -0.79
C ALA A 46 -11.68 13.90 -1.33
N GLY A 47 -12.04 13.85 -2.61
CA GLY A 47 -12.41 12.61 -3.28
C GLY A 47 -11.92 12.53 -4.71
N VAL A 48 -11.50 11.34 -5.12
CA VAL A 48 -10.94 11.08 -6.46
C VAL A 48 -11.97 11.26 -7.59
N HIS A 49 -13.26 11.10 -7.28
CA HIS A 49 -14.38 11.28 -8.19
C HIS A 49 -15.49 12.15 -7.55
N ALA A 50 -15.11 13.11 -6.71
CA ALA A 50 -16.07 13.95 -6.02
C ALA A 50 -16.65 15.03 -6.94
N VAL A 51 -17.98 15.14 -6.93
CA VAL A 51 -18.68 16.32 -7.44
C VAL A 51 -18.52 17.42 -6.40
N ARG A 52 -18.12 18.63 -6.79
CA ARG A 52 -17.91 19.75 -5.86
C ARG A 52 -19.21 20.23 -5.23
N GLY A 53 -19.20 20.49 -3.93
CA GLY A 53 -20.25 21.23 -3.22
C GLY A 53 -21.40 20.40 -2.66
N GLN A 54 -21.34 19.07 -2.73
CA GLN A 54 -22.34 18.21 -2.12
C GLN A 54 -22.15 18.17 -0.60
N PRO A 55 -23.24 18.15 0.18
CA PRO A 55 -23.15 17.91 1.62
C PRO A 55 -22.76 16.44 1.88
N PRO A 56 -22.23 16.11 3.07
CA PRO A 56 -22.02 14.72 3.46
C PRO A 56 -23.36 13.98 3.54
N SER A 57 -23.30 12.65 3.45
CA SER A 57 -24.51 11.85 3.60
C SER A 57 -25.11 12.02 5.00
N LEU A 58 -26.44 11.88 5.11
CA LEU A 58 -27.15 12.01 6.38
C LEU A 58 -26.55 11.12 7.48
N TYR A 59 -26.30 9.84 7.15
CA TYR A 59 -25.73 8.90 8.12
C TYR A 59 -24.29 9.24 8.49
N ALA A 60 -23.48 9.80 7.58
CA ALA A 60 -22.15 10.29 7.92
C ALA A 60 -22.20 11.44 8.94
N VAL A 61 -23.13 12.38 8.78
CA VAL A 61 -23.35 13.46 9.76
C VAL A 61 -23.80 12.90 11.11
N GLN A 62 -24.74 11.95 11.11
CA GLN A 62 -25.28 11.35 12.34
C GLN A 62 -24.21 10.61 13.15
N VAL A 63 -23.42 9.72 12.53
CA VAL A 63 -22.40 8.95 13.26
C VAL A 63 -21.29 9.85 13.81
N CYS A 64 -20.93 10.92 13.10
CA CYS A 64 -20.01 11.93 13.60
C CYS A 64 -20.61 12.71 14.79
N ALA A 65 -21.88 13.09 14.72
CA ALA A 65 -22.55 13.83 15.79
C ALA A 65 -22.61 13.02 17.10
N GLU A 66 -22.76 11.70 17.02
CA GLU A 66 -22.73 10.80 18.18
C GLU A 66 -21.36 10.74 18.85
N ASP A 67 -20.29 10.88 18.05
CA ASP A 67 -18.93 11.07 18.53
C ASP A 67 -18.62 12.54 18.91
N GLY A 68 -19.63 13.42 18.90
CA GLY A 68 -19.52 14.82 19.30
C GLY A 68 -18.74 15.68 18.32
N THR A 69 -18.78 15.37 17.03
CA THR A 69 -18.22 16.22 15.96
C THR A 69 -19.28 16.50 14.90
N ASP A 70 -19.41 17.76 14.49
CA ASP A 70 -20.34 18.14 13.43
C ASP A 70 -19.58 18.31 12.11
N ILE A 71 -20.04 17.60 11.08
CA ILE A 71 -19.51 17.68 9.72
C ILE A 71 -20.55 18.21 8.72
N SER A 72 -21.72 18.67 9.18
CA SER A 72 -22.83 19.13 8.32
C SER A 72 -22.44 20.27 7.37
N ASP A 73 -21.46 21.08 7.74
CA ASP A 73 -20.92 22.19 6.95
C ASP A 73 -19.81 21.78 5.98
N VAL A 74 -19.27 20.56 6.07
CA VAL A 74 -18.29 20.06 5.10
C VAL A 74 -18.93 20.04 3.71
N ARG A 75 -18.17 20.38 2.69
CA ARG A 75 -18.63 20.32 1.29
C ARG A 75 -17.64 19.51 0.50
N SER A 76 -18.16 18.57 -0.28
CA SER A 76 -17.32 17.70 -1.09
C SER A 76 -16.46 18.53 -2.06
N GLN A 77 -15.23 18.09 -2.26
CA GLN A 77 -14.30 18.68 -3.22
C GLN A 77 -13.51 17.59 -3.95
N PRO A 78 -13.26 17.77 -5.27
CA PRO A 78 -12.40 16.87 -6.02
C PRO A 78 -10.97 16.96 -5.49
N LEU A 79 -10.28 15.82 -5.51
CA LEU A 79 -8.83 15.79 -5.31
C LEU A 79 -8.15 16.57 -6.42
N THR A 80 -7.22 17.46 -6.06
CA THR A 80 -6.49 18.31 -7.01
C THR A 80 -5.01 18.32 -6.69
N ALA A 81 -4.18 18.64 -7.68
CA ALA A 81 -2.73 18.77 -7.49
C ALA A 81 -2.39 19.76 -6.36
N ALA A 82 -3.10 20.89 -6.27
CA ALA A 82 -2.88 21.88 -5.21
C ALA A 82 -3.14 21.31 -3.80
N LEU A 83 -4.18 20.48 -3.63
CA LEU A 83 -4.44 19.80 -2.35
C LEU A 83 -3.35 18.77 -2.05
N VAL A 84 -2.92 18.00 -3.05
CA VAL A 84 -1.85 17.01 -2.90
C VAL A 84 -0.53 17.70 -2.55
N ASP A 85 -0.17 18.79 -3.22
CA ASP A 85 1.08 19.52 -3.00
C ASP A 85 1.13 20.11 -1.59
N ARG A 86 0.02 20.70 -1.13
CA ARG A 86 -0.11 21.26 0.22
C ARG A 86 -0.11 20.19 1.30
N ALA A 87 -0.67 19.01 1.03
CA ALA A 87 -0.72 17.94 2.01
C ALA A 87 0.69 17.48 2.38
N THR A 88 0.94 17.34 3.67
CA THR A 88 2.14 16.69 4.22
C THR A 88 1.94 15.18 4.35
N HIS A 89 0.70 14.75 4.58
CA HIS A 89 0.30 13.36 4.73
C HIS A 89 -1.08 13.17 4.10
N ILE A 90 -1.24 12.10 3.32
CA ILE A 90 -2.46 11.75 2.61
C ILE A 90 -2.87 10.36 3.06
N PHE A 91 -4.11 10.22 3.53
CA PHE A 91 -4.66 8.94 3.99
C PHE A 91 -5.82 8.53 3.09
N ALA A 92 -5.58 7.51 2.28
CA ALA A 92 -6.53 6.92 1.36
C ALA A 92 -7.41 5.87 2.07
N MET A 93 -8.69 5.84 1.75
CA MET A 93 -9.61 4.86 2.35
C MET A 93 -9.46 3.45 1.77
N THR A 94 -8.93 3.30 0.55
CA THR A 94 -8.80 2.00 -0.13
C THR A 94 -7.57 1.98 -1.04
N GLY A 95 -7.10 0.77 -1.40
CA GLY A 95 -6.01 0.57 -2.36
C GLY A 95 -6.25 1.29 -3.69
N ALA A 96 -7.48 1.25 -4.20
CA ALA A 96 -7.84 1.93 -5.45
C ALA A 96 -7.68 3.47 -5.37
N HIS A 97 -7.98 4.07 -4.21
CA HIS A 97 -7.72 5.51 -4.01
C HIS A 97 -6.22 5.80 -4.00
N LEU A 98 -5.43 4.95 -3.35
CA LEU A 98 -3.97 5.09 -3.29
C LEU A 98 -3.36 5.01 -4.69
N GLU A 99 -3.76 4.01 -5.47
CA GLU A 99 -3.35 3.83 -6.87
C GLU A 99 -3.75 5.04 -7.72
N THR A 100 -4.97 5.56 -7.54
CA THR A 100 -5.43 6.77 -8.25
C THR A 100 -4.56 7.98 -7.90
N ILE A 101 -4.21 8.17 -6.62
CA ILE A 101 -3.34 9.27 -6.19
C ILE A 101 -1.96 9.12 -6.83
N GLN A 102 -1.36 7.93 -6.78
CA GLN A 102 -0.03 7.66 -7.34
C GLN A 102 0.01 7.85 -8.87
N THR A 103 -1.07 7.48 -9.55
CA THR A 103 -1.17 7.57 -11.01
C THR A 103 -1.40 9.01 -11.47
N LEU A 104 -2.34 9.74 -10.84
CA LEU A 104 -2.74 11.08 -11.28
C LEU A 104 -1.91 12.21 -10.64
N PHE A 105 -1.35 11.97 -9.47
CA PHE A 105 -0.56 12.93 -8.70
C PHE A 105 0.72 12.28 -8.15
N PRO A 106 1.71 11.95 -9.02
CA PRO A 106 2.92 11.22 -8.63
C PRO A 106 3.69 11.87 -7.46
N GLN A 107 3.64 13.19 -7.34
CA GLN A 107 4.26 13.94 -6.23
C GLN A 107 3.61 13.69 -4.86
N GLY A 108 2.43 13.07 -4.84
CA GLY A 108 1.75 12.60 -3.63
C GLY A 108 2.17 11.20 -3.19
N ALA A 109 2.85 10.42 -4.02
CA ALA A 109 3.07 8.98 -3.80
C ALA A 109 3.80 8.68 -2.49
N GLU A 110 4.90 9.39 -2.19
CA GLU A 110 5.73 9.17 -0.99
C GLU A 110 5.06 9.57 0.32
N LYS A 111 3.97 10.35 0.23
CA LYS A 111 3.22 10.87 1.37
C LYS A 111 1.78 10.37 1.42
N SER A 112 1.48 9.32 0.66
CA SER A 112 0.16 8.69 0.63
C SER A 112 0.19 7.31 1.26
N PHE A 113 -0.75 7.04 2.17
CA PHE A 113 -0.83 5.81 2.96
C PHE A 113 -2.26 5.28 2.98
N LEU A 114 -2.47 3.99 3.25
CA LEU A 114 -3.81 3.48 3.53
C LEU A 114 -4.17 3.77 4.98
N LEU A 115 -5.38 4.30 5.21
CA LEU A 115 -5.82 4.64 6.56
C LEU A 115 -5.76 3.42 7.49
N ARG A 116 -6.16 2.26 6.97
CA ARG A 116 -6.32 1.03 7.75
C ARG A 116 -4.99 0.34 8.08
N GLU A 117 -3.88 0.78 7.50
CA GLU A 117 -2.53 0.35 7.93
C GLU A 117 -2.18 0.85 9.33
N PHE A 118 -2.93 1.82 9.85
CA PHE A 118 -2.75 2.43 11.17
C PHE A 118 -3.68 1.82 12.25
N GLU A 119 -4.51 0.83 11.92
CA GLU A 119 -5.20 0.03 12.94
C GLU A 119 -4.19 -0.86 13.69
N GLU A 120 -4.54 -1.29 14.91
CA GLU A 120 -3.68 -2.21 15.67
C GLU A 120 -3.45 -3.52 14.90
N PRO A 121 -2.19 -4.01 14.82
CA PRO A 121 -1.88 -5.27 14.16
C PRO A 121 -2.74 -6.42 14.68
N GLY A 122 -3.34 -7.19 13.78
CA GLY A 122 -4.21 -8.32 14.12
C GLY A 122 -5.70 -7.98 14.26
N THR A 123 -6.09 -6.69 14.22
CA THR A 123 -7.51 -6.28 14.18
C THR A 123 -8.23 -6.89 12.98
N THR A 124 -7.54 -7.00 11.84
CA THR A 124 -8.12 -7.50 10.59
C THR A 124 -7.07 -7.76 9.51
N VAL A 125 -7.42 -8.58 8.51
CA VAL A 125 -6.60 -8.83 7.30
C VAL A 125 -6.98 -7.93 6.12
N TRP A 126 -8.10 -7.22 6.21
CA TRP A 126 -8.62 -6.38 5.15
C TRP A 126 -7.95 -5.00 5.19
N ARG A 127 -7.43 -4.51 4.06
CA ARG A 127 -6.69 -3.23 4.01
C ARG A 127 -7.54 -2.00 3.70
N ASP A 128 -8.78 -2.21 3.26
CA ASP A 128 -9.66 -1.14 2.77
C ASP A 128 -10.73 -0.78 3.79
N VAL A 129 -11.08 0.49 3.91
CA VAL A 129 -12.29 0.95 4.60
C VAL A 129 -13.49 0.74 3.65
N PRO A 130 -14.43 -0.17 3.99
CA PRO A 130 -15.59 -0.46 3.14
C PRO A 130 -16.41 0.79 2.84
N ASP A 131 -16.97 0.90 1.65
CA ASP A 131 -17.79 2.05 1.28
C ASP A 131 -19.23 1.92 1.82
N PRO A 132 -19.70 2.80 2.72
CA PRO A 132 -21.04 2.71 3.27
C PRO A 132 -22.12 3.35 2.38
N ILE A 133 -21.75 3.88 1.21
CA ILE A 133 -22.67 4.66 0.36
C ILE A 133 -23.94 3.86 -0.01
N GLY A 134 -25.11 4.47 0.20
CA GLY A 134 -26.41 3.86 -0.11
C GLY A 134 -26.84 2.73 0.82
N LEU A 135 -26.04 2.37 1.83
CA LEU A 135 -26.34 1.31 2.78
C LEU A 135 -26.98 1.86 4.07
N GLY A 136 -27.44 0.92 4.91
CA GLY A 136 -28.05 1.22 6.20
C GLY A 136 -27.09 1.88 7.19
N ARG A 137 -27.66 2.51 8.21
CA ARG A 137 -26.93 3.25 9.25
C ARG A 137 -25.86 2.42 9.96
N GLU A 138 -26.12 1.15 10.25
CA GLU A 138 -25.16 0.24 10.90
C GLU A 138 -23.82 0.16 10.14
N VAL A 139 -23.85 0.22 8.80
CA VAL A 139 -22.62 0.19 7.98
C VAL A 139 -21.82 1.50 8.12
N TYR A 140 -22.50 2.63 8.35
CA TYR A 140 -21.82 3.90 8.65
C TYR A 140 -21.20 3.88 10.04
N GLU A 141 -21.86 3.27 11.03
CA GLU A 141 -21.33 3.10 12.38
C GLU A 141 -20.07 2.24 12.36
N ASP A 142 -20.09 1.12 11.64
CA ASP A 142 -18.91 0.28 11.43
C ASP A 142 -17.79 1.03 10.69
N CYS A 143 -18.11 1.77 9.65
CA CYS A 143 -17.15 2.61 8.93
C CYS A 143 -16.50 3.65 9.86
N ALA A 144 -17.30 4.35 10.67
CA ALA A 144 -16.83 5.35 11.61
C ALA A 144 -15.95 4.71 12.70
N ARG A 145 -16.33 3.53 13.20
CA ARG A 145 -15.54 2.76 14.17
C ARG A 145 -14.18 2.35 13.61
N ILE A 146 -14.11 1.82 12.39
CA ILE A 146 -12.84 1.46 11.72
C ILE A 146 -11.95 2.70 11.60
N ILE A 147 -12.51 3.80 11.09
CA ILE A 147 -11.77 5.06 10.94
C ILE A 147 -11.24 5.51 12.30
N LYS A 148 -12.11 5.60 13.32
CA LYS A 148 -11.78 6.05 14.68
C LYS A 148 -10.66 5.24 15.32
N ASN A 149 -10.65 3.92 15.11
CA ASN A 149 -9.62 3.03 15.64
C ASN A 149 -8.23 3.31 15.05
N ALA A 150 -8.15 3.75 13.79
CA ALA A 150 -6.89 4.07 13.13
C ALA A 150 -6.34 5.46 13.51
N LEU A 151 -7.21 6.43 13.85
CA LEU A 151 -6.81 7.83 14.02
C LEU A 151 -5.73 8.11 15.09
N PRO A 152 -5.69 7.43 16.25
CA PRO A 152 -4.62 7.65 17.24
C PRO A 152 -3.23 7.35 16.68
N SER A 153 -3.09 6.24 15.95
CA SER A 153 -1.84 5.84 15.29
C SER A 153 -1.50 6.79 14.12
N VAL A 154 -2.52 7.23 13.37
CA VAL A 154 -2.35 8.28 12.34
C VAL A 154 -1.79 9.57 12.96
N LEU A 155 -2.34 10.01 14.09
CA LEU A 155 -1.86 11.22 14.78
C LEU A 155 -0.41 11.05 15.24
N ALA A 156 -0.08 9.93 15.89
CA ALA A 156 1.29 9.66 16.32
C ALA A 156 2.28 9.67 15.14
N PHE A 157 1.90 9.08 14.00
CA PHE A 157 2.70 9.08 12.78
C PHE A 157 2.88 10.50 12.19
N VAL A 158 1.79 11.27 12.11
CA VAL A 158 1.84 12.66 11.67
C VAL A 158 2.73 13.48 12.59
N GLU A 159 2.78 13.22 13.89
CA GLU A 159 3.64 13.92 14.85
C GLU A 159 5.13 13.59 14.67
N GLN A 160 5.46 12.31 14.50
CA GLN A 160 6.84 11.81 14.42
C GLN A 160 7.52 12.09 13.08
N SER A 161 6.74 12.27 12.01
CA SER A 161 7.29 12.54 10.68
C SER A 161 7.86 13.96 10.58
N PHE A 162 9.16 14.06 10.28
CA PHE A 162 9.84 15.33 10.00
C PHE A 162 9.46 15.83 8.59
N LEU A 163 9.32 17.14 8.44
CA LEU A 163 8.91 17.76 7.19
C LEU A 163 9.98 17.57 6.11
N VAL A 164 9.64 16.86 5.03
CA VAL A 164 10.33 17.05 3.75
C VAL A 164 9.69 18.27 3.09
N PRO A 165 10.42 19.37 2.85
CA PRO A 165 9.87 20.52 2.15
C PRO A 165 9.44 20.11 0.73
N PRO A 166 8.26 20.55 0.24
CA PRO A 166 7.90 20.37 -1.16
C PRO A 166 8.85 21.25 -2.00
N GLY A 167 9.92 20.67 -2.52
CA GLY A 167 10.95 21.41 -3.25
C GLY A 167 12.22 20.66 -3.63
N ALA A 168 12.33 19.37 -3.36
CA ALA A 168 13.46 18.56 -3.82
C ALA A 168 12.97 17.24 -4.42
N ALA A 169 12.04 17.31 -5.37
CA ALA A 169 11.88 16.23 -6.32
C ALA A 169 13.22 16.12 -7.07
N ARG A 170 14.00 15.10 -6.74
CA ARG A 170 15.13 14.70 -7.56
C ARG A 170 14.59 14.48 -8.96
N THR A 171 15.17 15.18 -9.93
CA THR A 171 14.96 14.95 -11.36
C THR A 171 15.55 13.59 -11.72
N GLY A 172 14.91 12.51 -11.27
CA GLY A 172 15.14 11.17 -11.79
C GLY A 172 14.32 11.04 -13.07
N GLY A 173 14.98 10.68 -14.16
CA GLY A 173 14.41 10.66 -15.51
C GLY A 173 13.02 10.01 -15.55
N VAL A 174 12.06 10.78 -16.05
CA VAL A 174 10.73 10.29 -16.41
C VAL A 174 10.92 9.27 -17.54
N TYR A 175 10.66 7.99 -17.26
CA TYR A 175 10.33 7.04 -18.32
C TYR A 175 9.04 7.55 -18.98
N ARG A 176 9.17 8.23 -20.12
CA ARG A 176 8.04 8.56 -20.98
C ARG A 176 7.55 7.26 -21.62
N GLY A 177 6.50 6.69 -21.05
CA GLY A 177 5.75 5.58 -21.66
C GLY A 177 4.88 6.03 -22.83
N ASP A 178 5.36 6.97 -23.65
CA ASP A 178 4.56 7.64 -24.70
C ASP A 178 4.28 6.74 -25.91
N ASP A 179 4.79 5.50 -25.95
CA ASP A 179 4.65 4.61 -27.11
C ASP A 179 3.73 3.39 -26.89
N ILE A 180 2.94 3.31 -25.81
CA ILE A 180 1.97 2.21 -25.63
C ILE A 180 0.54 2.73 -25.78
N ALA A 181 0.11 2.89 -27.03
CA ALA A 181 -1.30 3.08 -27.35
C ALA A 181 -2.09 1.81 -26.94
N TYR A 182 -3.00 1.94 -25.98
CA TYR A 182 -4.03 0.92 -25.71
C TYR A 182 -5.32 1.30 -26.46
N PRO A 183 -5.60 0.72 -27.63
CA PRO A 183 -6.95 0.74 -28.16
C PRO A 183 -7.81 -0.22 -27.32
N MET A 184 -8.62 0.35 -26.41
CA MET A 184 -9.70 -0.41 -25.78
C MET A 184 -10.86 -0.55 -26.79
N GLU A 185 -10.90 -1.67 -27.51
CA GLU A 185 -12.18 -2.18 -28.00
C GLU A 185 -12.91 -2.92 -26.87
N PRO A 186 -14.23 -2.73 -26.71
CA PRO A 186 -15.01 -3.49 -25.73
C PRO A 186 -15.18 -4.94 -26.22
N GLN A 187 -14.20 -5.80 -25.93
CA GLN A 187 -14.39 -7.24 -26.07
C GLN A 187 -15.24 -7.77 -24.91
N LYS A 188 -16.41 -8.33 -25.26
CA LYS A 188 -17.15 -9.23 -24.37
C LYS A 188 -16.34 -10.51 -24.15
N SER A 189 -15.52 -10.53 -23.11
CA SER A 189 -14.79 -11.73 -22.69
C SER A 189 -15.67 -12.58 -21.75
N THR A 190 -16.15 -13.70 -22.27
CA THR A 190 -16.63 -14.83 -21.48
C THR A 190 -15.44 -15.69 -21.06
N SER A 191 -14.65 -15.25 -20.09
CA SER A 191 -13.61 -16.10 -19.49
C SER A 191 -13.69 -16.06 -17.98
N SER A 192 -13.85 -17.23 -17.37
CA SER A 192 -13.73 -17.47 -15.94
C SER A 192 -12.48 -16.77 -15.35
N PRO A 193 -12.51 -16.32 -14.08
CA PRO A 193 -11.36 -15.66 -13.46
C PRO A 193 -10.13 -16.58 -13.55
N ARG A 194 -9.07 -16.11 -14.21
CA ARG A 194 -7.80 -16.85 -14.30
C ARG A 194 -7.21 -16.94 -12.89
N ILE A 195 -7.11 -18.17 -12.37
CA ILE A 195 -6.45 -18.44 -11.09
C ILE A 195 -4.94 -18.28 -11.30
N TYR A 196 -4.32 -17.39 -10.53
CA TYR A 196 -2.88 -17.16 -10.53
C TYR A 196 -2.14 -18.48 -10.27
N GLY A 197 -1.11 -18.77 -11.08
CA GLY A 197 -0.29 -19.98 -10.93
C GLY A 197 -0.89 -21.29 -11.46
N GLU A 198 -2.08 -21.28 -12.10
CA GLU A 198 -2.71 -22.51 -12.62
C GLU A 198 -1.83 -23.27 -13.64
N ALA A 199 -1.16 -22.52 -14.52
CA ALA A 199 -0.23 -23.10 -15.50
C ALA A 199 0.98 -23.77 -14.83
N LEU A 200 1.48 -23.19 -13.73
CA LEU A 200 2.57 -23.75 -12.94
C LEU A 200 2.08 -24.99 -12.19
N ARG A 201 0.92 -24.93 -11.54
CA ARG A 201 0.31 -26.08 -10.85
C ARG A 201 0.17 -27.32 -11.74
N ARG A 202 -0.25 -27.12 -12.99
CA ARG A 202 -0.42 -28.20 -13.96
C ARG A 202 0.92 -28.77 -14.45
N THR A 203 1.92 -27.93 -14.62
CA THR A 203 3.23 -28.32 -15.17
C THR A 203 4.15 -28.90 -14.11
N ASP A 204 4.16 -28.30 -12.92
CA ASP A 204 5.06 -28.60 -11.82
C ASP A 204 4.37 -28.35 -10.47
N PRO A 205 3.57 -29.32 -9.98
CA PRO A 205 2.82 -29.17 -8.74
C PRO A 205 3.74 -29.07 -7.51
N GLU A 206 4.95 -29.65 -7.55
CA GLU A 206 5.90 -29.59 -6.44
C GLU A 206 6.44 -28.17 -6.25
N ILE A 207 6.84 -27.50 -7.34
CA ILE A 207 7.26 -26.09 -7.30
C ILE A 207 6.08 -25.17 -6.97
N PHE A 208 4.90 -25.43 -7.54
CA PHE A 208 3.69 -24.67 -7.18
C PHE A 208 3.41 -24.71 -5.68
N ASN A 209 3.50 -25.88 -5.06
CA ASN A 209 3.29 -26.03 -3.62
C ASN A 209 4.35 -25.29 -2.80
N ALA A 210 5.62 -25.28 -3.22
CA ALA A 210 6.66 -24.49 -2.58
C ALA A 210 6.38 -22.97 -2.65
N VAL A 211 5.91 -22.47 -3.80
CA VAL A 211 5.52 -21.06 -3.98
C VAL A 211 4.31 -20.71 -3.09
N VAL A 212 3.30 -21.56 -3.02
CA VAL A 212 2.12 -21.35 -2.16
C VAL A 212 2.49 -21.39 -0.68
N ALA A 213 3.37 -22.31 -0.28
CA ALA A 213 3.87 -22.38 1.09
C ALA A 213 4.67 -21.12 1.47
N GLU A 214 5.46 -20.58 0.53
CA GLU A 214 6.16 -19.31 0.74
C GLU A 214 5.22 -18.11 0.82
N GLU A 215 4.20 -18.03 -0.04
CA GLU A 215 3.19 -16.97 0.06
C GLU A 215 2.51 -17.01 1.44
N LYS A 216 2.18 -18.21 1.92
CA LYS A 216 1.61 -18.38 3.26
C LYS A 216 2.57 -17.90 4.35
N ARG A 217 3.84 -18.33 4.31
CA ARG A 217 4.88 -17.92 5.28
C ARG A 217 5.09 -16.41 5.30
N GLN A 218 5.13 -15.76 4.13
CA GLN A 218 5.27 -14.30 4.03
C GLN A 218 4.03 -13.56 4.53
N ARG A 219 2.84 -14.16 4.41
CA ARG A 219 1.58 -13.60 4.92
C ARG A 219 1.44 -13.74 6.43
N GLU A 220 1.97 -14.82 7.00
CA GLU A 220 1.83 -15.16 8.43
C GLU A 220 3.00 -14.65 9.29
N ASN A 221 4.11 -14.22 8.66
CA ASN A 221 5.31 -13.79 9.36
C ASN A 221 5.71 -12.36 8.95
N ILE A 222 6.21 -11.59 9.93
CA ILE A 222 6.85 -10.29 9.67
C ILE A 222 8.28 -10.54 9.19
N GLU A 223 8.65 -9.96 8.05
CA GLU A 223 10.04 -9.96 7.59
C GLU A 223 10.78 -8.77 8.23
N LEU A 224 11.92 -9.06 8.88
CA LEU A 224 12.70 -8.07 9.64
C LEU A 224 14.02 -7.71 8.94
N ILE A 225 14.22 -8.24 7.73
CA ILE A 225 15.39 -7.99 6.90
C ILE A 225 15.03 -6.90 5.88
N ALA A 226 15.58 -5.69 6.03
CA ALA A 226 15.20 -4.53 5.22
C ALA A 226 15.40 -4.69 3.71
N SER A 227 16.29 -5.60 3.27
CA SER A 227 16.52 -5.93 1.87
C SER A 227 15.50 -6.92 1.29
N GLU A 228 14.67 -7.53 2.13
CA GLU A 228 13.65 -8.50 1.75
C GLU A 228 12.28 -7.88 1.99
N ASN A 229 11.68 -7.34 0.92
CA ASN A 229 10.43 -6.60 1.00
C ASN A 229 9.32 -7.31 0.24
N PHE A 230 8.11 -7.24 0.80
CA PHE A 230 6.92 -7.71 0.12
C PHE A 230 6.47 -6.67 -0.90
N THR A 231 6.33 -7.11 -2.15
CA THR A 231 5.93 -6.26 -3.26
C THR A 231 4.41 -6.29 -3.47
N SER A 232 3.87 -5.31 -4.20
CA SER A 232 2.44 -5.28 -4.54
C SER A 232 2.09 -6.43 -5.48
N ARG A 233 0.79 -6.78 -5.58
CA ARG A 233 0.34 -7.82 -6.53
C ARG A 233 0.69 -7.51 -7.98
N ALA A 234 0.58 -6.24 -8.38
CA ALA A 234 0.96 -5.82 -9.72
C ALA A 234 2.47 -6.06 -10.00
N VAL A 235 3.33 -5.79 -9.00
CA VAL A 235 4.77 -6.06 -9.12
C VAL A 235 5.04 -7.56 -9.13
N MET A 236 4.36 -8.35 -8.31
CA MET A 236 4.48 -9.81 -8.32
C MET A 236 4.00 -10.43 -9.64
N GLU A 237 2.95 -9.89 -10.26
CA GLU A 237 2.50 -10.31 -11.59
C GLU A 237 3.56 -10.03 -12.67
N ALA A 238 4.31 -8.93 -12.54
CA ALA A 238 5.41 -8.60 -13.44
C ALA A 238 6.70 -9.40 -13.17
N GLN A 239 7.03 -9.64 -11.90
CA GLN A 239 8.28 -10.32 -11.48
C GLN A 239 8.15 -11.85 -11.40
N GLY A 240 6.92 -12.37 -11.34
CA GLY A 240 6.58 -13.78 -11.50
C GLY A 240 6.16 -14.51 -10.22
N SER A 241 6.89 -14.42 -9.11
CA SER A 241 6.50 -15.15 -7.89
C SER A 241 7.04 -14.52 -6.60
N VAL A 242 6.39 -14.84 -5.47
CA VAL A 242 6.80 -14.41 -4.12
C VAL A 242 8.21 -14.85 -3.71
N LEU A 243 8.80 -15.82 -4.42
CA LEU A 243 10.16 -16.28 -4.17
C LEU A 243 11.20 -15.17 -4.40
N THR A 244 10.87 -14.15 -5.22
CA THR A 244 11.76 -13.01 -5.48
C THR A 244 11.85 -12.03 -4.32
N ASN A 245 10.93 -12.10 -3.36
CA ASN A 245 10.95 -11.26 -2.17
C ASN A 245 12.04 -11.71 -1.17
N LYS A 246 12.63 -12.89 -1.38
CA LYS A 246 13.57 -13.50 -0.45
C LYS A 246 14.99 -13.53 -1.00
N TYR A 247 15.94 -13.24 -0.13
CA TYR A 247 17.36 -13.23 -0.44
C TYR A 247 18.00 -14.54 0.06
N ALA A 248 17.83 -15.61 -0.74
CA ALA A 248 18.29 -16.95 -0.39
C ALA A 248 19.78 -17.17 -0.74
N GLU A 249 20.68 -16.53 0.00
CA GLU A 249 22.12 -16.72 -0.17
C GLU A 249 22.66 -17.90 0.67
N GLY A 250 23.51 -18.73 0.05
CA GLY A 250 24.05 -19.97 0.63
C GLY A 250 23.40 -21.23 0.05
N TYR A 251 23.78 -22.41 0.57
CA TYR A 251 23.20 -23.68 0.13
C TYR A 251 21.90 -24.01 0.89
N PRO A 252 21.02 -24.86 0.35
CA PRO A 252 19.87 -25.36 1.10
C PRO A 252 20.27 -25.89 2.48
N ARG A 253 19.57 -25.46 3.53
CA ARG A 253 19.82 -25.72 4.96
C ARG A 253 21.13 -25.17 5.52
N LYS A 254 21.88 -24.38 4.74
CA LYS A 254 23.11 -23.67 5.12
C LYS A 254 23.06 -22.23 4.60
N ARG A 255 22.03 -21.51 5.03
CA ARG A 255 21.74 -20.13 4.60
C ARG A 255 22.38 -19.10 5.52
N TRP A 256 22.69 -17.95 4.96
CA TRP A 256 23.13 -16.77 5.74
C TRP A 256 21.96 -16.03 6.39
N TYR A 257 20.78 -16.13 5.78
CA TYR A 257 19.54 -15.47 6.22
C TYR A 257 18.47 -16.50 6.57
N GLY A 258 17.66 -16.19 7.59
CA GLY A 258 16.58 -17.07 8.06
C GLY A 258 15.35 -17.05 7.15
N GLY A 259 14.44 -18.03 7.28
CA GLY A 259 13.16 -18.04 6.57
C GLY A 259 13.23 -18.53 5.12
N CYS A 260 14.24 -19.33 4.75
CA CYS A 260 14.39 -19.82 3.37
C CYS A 260 13.83 -21.24 3.17
N GLU A 261 13.03 -21.78 4.08
CA GLU A 261 12.64 -23.20 4.11
C GLU A 261 11.89 -23.64 2.82
N ASN A 262 11.04 -22.77 2.29
CA ASN A 262 10.31 -23.05 1.05
C ASN A 262 11.19 -22.83 -0.20
N VAL A 263 12.14 -21.88 -0.14
CA VAL A 263 13.13 -21.67 -1.21
C VAL A 263 14.10 -22.85 -1.29
N ASP A 264 14.52 -23.39 -0.13
CA ASP A 264 15.32 -24.62 -0.02
C ASP A 264 14.61 -25.80 -0.68
N THR A 265 13.28 -25.90 -0.52
CA THR A 265 12.48 -26.95 -1.16
C THR A 265 12.56 -26.83 -2.69
N ALA A 266 12.39 -25.62 -3.23
CA ALA A 266 12.48 -25.38 -4.67
C ALA A 266 13.89 -25.65 -5.22
N GLU A 267 14.94 -25.22 -4.51
CA GLU A 267 16.32 -25.47 -4.90
C GLU A 267 16.70 -26.95 -4.82
N GLN A 268 16.26 -27.67 -3.78
CA GLN A 268 16.54 -29.10 -3.65
C GLN A 268 15.87 -29.90 -4.77
N LEU A 269 14.63 -29.56 -5.12
CA LEU A 269 13.95 -30.14 -6.28
C LEU A 269 14.74 -29.91 -7.57
N ALA A 270 15.25 -28.69 -7.79
CA ALA A 270 16.08 -28.37 -8.94
C ALA A 270 17.39 -29.19 -8.96
N ILE A 271 18.07 -29.30 -7.81
CA ILE A 271 19.29 -30.11 -7.64
C ILE A 271 19.01 -31.57 -8.00
N ASP A 272 17.99 -32.18 -7.41
CA ASP A 272 17.70 -33.61 -7.58
C ASP A 272 17.24 -33.95 -9.00
N ARG A 273 16.49 -33.04 -9.63
CA ARG A 273 16.07 -33.18 -11.04
C ARG A 273 17.27 -33.02 -11.98
N ALA A 274 18.15 -32.06 -11.74
CA ALA A 274 19.36 -31.88 -12.54
C ALA A 274 20.35 -33.05 -12.38
N LYS A 275 20.54 -33.59 -11.16
CA LYS A 275 21.36 -34.79 -10.95
C LYS A 275 20.85 -35.98 -11.76
N ARG A 276 19.53 -36.20 -11.76
CA ARG A 276 18.88 -37.25 -12.56
C ARG A 276 19.03 -37.00 -14.06
N LEU A 277 18.87 -35.75 -14.50
CA LEU A 277 18.95 -35.38 -15.91
C LEU A 277 20.36 -35.54 -16.49
N PHE A 278 21.39 -35.15 -15.73
CA PHE A 278 22.78 -35.14 -16.18
C PHE A 278 23.61 -36.33 -15.69
N GLY A 279 23.04 -37.21 -14.86
CA GLY A 279 23.73 -38.38 -14.33
C GLY A 279 24.93 -38.04 -13.45
N CYS A 280 24.88 -36.94 -12.70
CA CYS A 280 25.99 -36.45 -11.89
C CYS A 280 25.73 -36.58 -10.39
N GLU A 281 26.81 -36.63 -9.61
CA GLU A 281 26.74 -36.73 -8.15
C GLU A 281 26.40 -35.39 -7.48
N HIS A 282 26.81 -34.28 -8.10
CA HIS A 282 26.67 -32.92 -7.57
C HIS A 282 26.10 -31.96 -8.61
N VAL A 283 25.20 -31.10 -8.18
CA VAL A 283 24.68 -29.95 -8.94
C VAL A 283 24.71 -28.75 -8.01
N ASN A 284 25.24 -27.63 -8.52
CA ASN A 284 25.20 -26.35 -7.84
C ASN A 284 24.08 -25.50 -8.43
N VAL A 285 22.94 -25.42 -7.73
CA VAL A 285 21.87 -24.47 -8.05
C VAL A 285 22.11 -23.22 -7.21
N GLN A 286 22.38 -22.10 -7.86
CA GLN A 286 22.52 -20.81 -7.20
C GLN A 286 21.34 -19.95 -7.66
N PRO A 287 20.39 -19.57 -6.78
CA PRO A 287 19.45 -18.53 -7.13
C PRO A 287 20.26 -17.27 -7.44
N HIS A 288 20.04 -16.65 -8.60
CA HIS A 288 20.72 -15.41 -8.95
C HIS A 288 20.27 -14.31 -7.98
N SER A 289 21.00 -14.16 -6.87
CA SER A 289 20.77 -13.13 -5.86
C SER A 289 21.52 -11.84 -6.23
N GLY A 290 21.17 -10.75 -5.58
CA GLY A 290 21.79 -9.42 -5.72
C GLY A 290 23.32 -9.40 -5.65
N ALA A 291 23.99 -10.43 -5.11
CA ALA A 291 25.44 -10.57 -5.21
C ALA A 291 25.97 -10.53 -6.65
N GLN A 292 25.27 -11.12 -7.62
CA GLN A 292 25.70 -11.07 -9.03
C GLN A 292 25.48 -9.69 -9.67
N ALA A 293 24.40 -9.01 -9.30
CA ALA A 293 24.18 -7.61 -9.69
C ALA A 293 25.27 -6.70 -9.09
N ASN A 294 25.65 -6.93 -7.83
CA ASN A 294 26.75 -6.24 -7.18
C ASN A 294 28.09 -6.53 -7.87
N MET A 295 28.37 -7.79 -8.23
CA MET A 295 29.57 -8.12 -9.00
C MET A 295 29.59 -7.39 -10.33
N ALA A 296 28.48 -7.34 -11.06
CA ALA A 296 28.41 -6.61 -12.33
C ALA A 296 28.73 -5.12 -12.18
N VAL A 297 28.27 -4.48 -11.10
CA VAL A 297 28.58 -3.08 -10.78
C VAL A 297 30.04 -2.89 -10.34
N TYR A 298 30.62 -3.83 -9.57
CA TYR A 298 32.02 -3.75 -9.16
C TYR A 298 33.01 -4.03 -10.30
N PHE A 299 32.58 -4.75 -11.34
CA PHE A 299 33.40 -5.05 -12.52
C PHE A 299 33.13 -4.12 -13.73
N SER A 300 32.25 -3.11 -13.60
CA SER A 300 31.95 -2.10 -14.63
C SER A 300 32.60 -0.75 -14.38
#